data_AF-A0A1R1XD04-F1
#
_entry.id   AF-A0A1R1XD04-F1
#
_cell.length_a   1.000
_cell.length_b   1.000
_cell.length_c   1.000
_cell.angle_alpha   90.00
_cell.angle_beta   90.00
_cell.angle_gamma   90.00
#
_symmetry.space_group_name_H-M   'P 1'
#
loop_
_entity.id
_entity.type
_entity.pdbx_description
1 polymer ?
#
loop_
_entity_poly.entity_id
_entity_poly.type
_entity_poly.pdbx_seq_one_letter_code
_entity_poly.pdbx_strand_id
1 'polypeptide(L)'
;MELNLPTTWVPGRLPEDLENKVLKRLEYINIDLPEIRKEGLNKSISVENTSELKYNRNIREFRFKLGDKLLRYVDVPKENFSPTWEGPFTIECGDFGANTIRDEFGNYDNVNGDKLKS
;
A
#
# COMPACT_ATOMS: atom_id res chain seq x y z
N MET A 1 18.36 8.34 51.60
CA MET A 1 18.42 7.54 50.36
C MET A 1 19.11 8.44 49.35
N GLU A 2 20.37 8.17 49.03
CA GLU A 2 21.15 9.03 48.13
C GLU A 2 20.91 8.63 46.67
N LEU A 3 20.79 9.62 45.79
CA LEU A 3 20.64 9.43 44.35
C LEU A 3 22.04 9.26 43.73
N ASN A 4 22.26 8.14 43.03
CA ASN A 4 23.49 7.93 42.28
C ASN A 4 23.53 8.87 41.06
N LEU A 5 24.52 9.75 41.03
CA LEU A 5 24.81 10.60 39.88
C LEU A 5 25.68 9.84 38.87
N PRO A 6 25.72 10.23 37.59
CA PRO A 6 26.57 9.59 36.58
C PRO A 6 28.05 9.55 36.98
N THR A 7 28.51 10.56 37.72
CA THR A 7 29.86 10.68 38.27
C THR A 7 30.16 9.71 39.42
N THR A 8 29.12 9.17 40.08
CA THR A 8 29.24 8.21 41.19
C THR A 8 28.77 6.81 40.80
N TRP A 9 28.45 6.59 39.51
CA TRP A 9 28.09 5.26 39.03
C TRP A 9 29.34 4.38 39.00
N VAL A 10 29.29 3.31 39.80
CA VAL A 10 30.29 2.25 39.78
C VAL A 10 29.62 1.03 39.14
N PRO A 11 30.25 0.34 38.18
CA PRO A 11 29.68 -0.88 37.65
C PRO A 11 29.45 -1.85 38.81
N GLY A 12 28.22 -2.34 38.91
CA GLY A 12 27.86 -3.37 39.89
C GLY A 12 28.79 -4.57 39.75
N ARG A 13 29.06 -5.25 40.86
CA ARG A 13 29.90 -6.46 40.89
C ARG A 13 29.45 -7.40 39.76
N LEU A 14 30.39 -7.84 38.92
CA LEU A 14 30.08 -8.79 37.85
C LEU A 14 29.35 -9.98 38.49
N PRO A 15 28.22 -10.45 37.91
CA PRO A 15 27.57 -11.63 38.45
C PRO A 15 28.58 -12.78 38.42
N GLU A 16 28.73 -13.49 39.54
CA GLU A 16 29.66 -14.61 39.68
C GLU A 16 29.41 -15.71 38.63
N ASP A 17 28.22 -15.72 38.03
CA ASP A 17 27.78 -16.67 37.02
C ASP A 17 27.47 -15.99 35.67
N LEU A 18 28.47 -15.34 35.09
CA LEU A 18 28.37 -14.71 33.77
C LEU A 18 28.18 -15.76 32.66
N GLU A 19 28.89 -16.89 32.75
CA GLU A 19 28.86 -17.95 31.73
C GLU A 19 27.47 -18.57 31.58
N ASN A 20 26.79 -18.96 32.67
CA ASN A 20 25.44 -19.53 32.54
C ASN A 20 24.42 -18.49 32.06
N LYS A 21 24.61 -17.21 32.37
CA LYS A 21 23.75 -16.13 31.83
C LYS A 21 23.92 -15.98 30.33
N VAL A 22 25.15 -16.09 29.82
CA VAL A 22 25.43 -16.07 28.38
C VAL A 22 24.82 -17.28 27.70
N LEU A 23 24.99 -18.49 28.26
CA LEU A 23 24.42 -19.72 27.71
C LEU A 23 22.90 -19.68 27.64
N LYS A 24 22.22 -19.30 28.73
CA LYS A 24 20.75 -19.15 28.74
C LYS A 24 20.26 -18.14 27.71
N ARG A 25 21.01 -17.07 27.47
CA ARG A 25 20.67 -16.06 26.46
C ARG A 25 20.83 -16.63 25.05
N LEU A 26 21.86 -17.43 24.79
CA LEU A 26 22.07 -18.09 23.51
C LEU A 26 20.97 -19.13 23.23
N GLU A 27 20.55 -19.89 24.23
CA GLU A 27 19.42 -20.83 24.13
C GLU A 27 18.13 -20.10 23.78
N TYR A 28 17.82 -19.03 24.50
CA TYR A 28 16.63 -18.21 24.25
C TYR A 28 16.64 -17.61 22.84
N ILE A 29 17.78 -17.07 22.39
CA ILE A 29 17.96 -16.55 21.04
C ILE A 29 17.71 -17.66 20.00
N ASN A 30 18.23 -18.87 20.21
CA ASN A 30 18.07 -19.96 19.25
C ASN A 30 16.64 -20.50 19.16
N ILE A 31 15.84 -20.38 20.23
CA ILE A 31 14.44 -20.86 20.26
C ILE A 31 13.49 -19.79 19.73
N ASP A 32 13.56 -18.57 20.27
CA ASP A 32 12.57 -17.53 20.00
C ASP A 32 12.75 -16.86 18.63
N LEU A 33 13.98 -16.67 18.14
CA LEU A 33 14.18 -16.02 16.84
C LEU A 33 13.54 -16.78 15.68
N PRO A 34 13.69 -18.11 15.56
CA PRO A 34 12.97 -18.88 14.55
C PRO A 34 11.45 -18.75 14.63
N GLU A 35 10.88 -18.80 15.84
CA GLU A 35 9.44 -18.69 16.05
C GLU A 35 8.90 -17.31 15.69
N ILE A 36 9.59 -16.25 16.14
CA ILE A 36 9.25 -14.86 15.80
C ILE A 36 9.32 -14.63 14.28
N ARG A 37 10.34 -15.17 13.61
CA ARG A 37 10.46 -15.09 12.14
C ARG A 37 9.31 -15.80 11.44
N LYS A 38 8.94 -16.99 11.91
CA LYS A 38 7.81 -17.75 11.36
C LYS A 38 6.50 -17.00 11.54
N GLU A 39 6.27 -16.42 12.71
CA GLU A 39 5.08 -15.62 12.99
C GLU A 39 5.02 -14.36 12.12
N GLY A 40 6.15 -13.65 11.97
CA GLY A 40 6.26 -12.49 11.09
C GLY A 40 5.93 -12.82 9.63
N LEU A 41 6.46 -13.94 9.12
CA LEU A 41 6.16 -14.41 7.77
C LEU A 41 4.66 -14.71 7.59
N ASN A 42 4.06 -15.46 8.51
CA ASN A 42 2.64 -15.80 8.44
C ASN A 42 1.74 -14.55 8.49
N LYS A 43 2.11 -13.55 9.29
CA LYS A 43 1.44 -12.25 9.33
C LYS A 43 1.56 -11.51 8.00
N SER A 44 2.75 -11.48 7.40
CA SER A 44 2.95 -10.85 6.09
C SER A 44 2.05 -11.47 5.01
N ILE A 45 2.02 -12.81 4.92
CA ILE A 45 1.20 -13.55 3.95
C ILE A 45 -0.30 -13.26 4.18
N SER A 46 -0.75 -13.25 5.43
CA SER A 46 -2.17 -12.99 5.73
C SER A 46 -2.57 -11.54 5.42
N VAL A 47 -1.69 -10.56 5.64
CA VAL A 47 -1.91 -9.17 5.25
C VAL A 47 -2.01 -9.03 3.74
N GLU A 48 -1.12 -9.68 2.98
CA GLU A 48 -1.13 -9.64 1.52
C GLU A 48 -2.44 -10.22 0.97
N ASN A 49 -2.83 -11.43 1.40
CA ASN A 49 -4.08 -12.07 0.98
C ASN A 49 -5.32 -11.23 1.32
N THR A 50 -5.36 -10.63 2.52
CA THR A 50 -6.50 -9.78 2.91
C THR A 50 -6.53 -8.47 2.14
N SER A 51 -5.38 -7.93 1.74
CA SER A 51 -5.30 -6.73 0.91
C SER A 51 -5.84 -6.99 -0.50
N GLU A 52 -5.49 -8.12 -1.11
CA GLU A 52 -6.00 -8.55 -2.41
C GLU A 52 -7.52 -8.70 -2.37
N LEU A 53 -8.05 -9.44 -1.37
CA LEU A 53 -9.48 -9.64 -1.22
C LEU A 53 -10.24 -8.32 -1.04
N LYS A 54 -9.68 -7.36 -0.30
CA LYS A 54 -10.29 -6.04 -0.10
C LYS A 54 -10.28 -5.21 -1.37
N TYR A 55 -9.16 -5.18 -2.09
CA TYR A 55 -9.01 -4.45 -3.34
C TYR A 55 -9.97 -5.00 -4.39
N ASN A 56 -10.01 -6.32 -4.55
CA ASN A 56 -10.84 -7.00 -5.56
C ASN A 56 -12.33 -7.03 -5.22
N ARG A 57 -12.73 -6.80 -3.97
CA ARG A 57 -14.11 -6.98 -3.48
C ARG A 57 -15.18 -6.24 -4.30
N ASN A 58 -14.85 -5.03 -4.72
CA ASN A 58 -15.79 -4.13 -5.38
C ASN A 58 -15.44 -3.84 -6.84
N ILE A 59 -14.50 -4.60 -7.42
CA ILE A 59 -14.17 -4.47 -8.84
C ILE A 59 -15.39 -4.93 -9.64
N ARG A 60 -16.02 -3.99 -10.33
CA ARG A 60 -17.06 -4.28 -11.33
C ARG A 60 -16.38 -4.21 -12.68
N GLU A 61 -16.32 -5.33 -13.38
CA GLU A 61 -15.86 -5.35 -14.76
C GLU A 61 -16.86 -4.60 -15.65
N PHE A 62 -16.58 -3.33 -15.90
CA PHE A 62 -17.32 -2.53 -16.87
C PHE A 62 -16.50 -2.43 -18.15
N ARG A 63 -17.06 -2.91 -19.27
CA ARG A 63 -16.45 -2.77 -20.60
C ARG A 63 -17.23 -1.73 -21.39
N PHE A 64 -16.54 -0.66 -21.74
CA PHE A 64 -17.04 0.37 -22.64
C PHE A 64 -17.16 -0.20 -24.07
N LYS A 65 -18.20 0.19 -24.82
CA LYS A 65 -18.35 -0.17 -26.22
C LYS A 65 -17.81 0.93 -27.10
N LEU A 66 -17.24 0.54 -28.24
CA LEU A 66 -16.83 1.48 -29.30
C LEU A 66 -17.97 2.44 -29.65
N GLY A 67 -17.67 3.75 -29.62
CA GLY A 67 -18.65 4.80 -29.89
C GLY A 67 -19.46 5.29 -28.68
N ASP A 68 -19.29 4.71 -27.48
CA ASP A 68 -19.90 5.23 -26.27
C ASP A 68 -19.36 6.64 -25.94
N LYS A 69 -20.25 7.50 -25.43
CA LYS A 69 -19.89 8.85 -24.94
C LYS A 69 -19.66 8.80 -23.44
N LEU A 70 -18.50 9.27 -23.01
CA LEU A 70 -18.01 9.17 -21.64
C LEU A 70 -17.53 10.53 -21.12
N LEU A 71 -17.47 10.66 -19.81
CA LEU A 71 -16.82 11.76 -19.11
C LEU A 71 -15.47 11.29 -18.57
N ARG A 72 -14.47 12.17 -18.60
CA ARG A 72 -13.12 11.97 -18.06
C ARG A 72 -12.96 12.69 -16.73
N TYR A 73 -12.37 12.03 -15.74
CA TYR A 73 -12.04 12.63 -14.45
C TYR A 73 -10.87 13.63 -14.57
N VAL A 74 -11.00 14.77 -13.91
CA VAL A 74 -9.96 15.80 -13.86
C VAL A 74 -9.11 15.63 -12.61
N ASP A 75 -7.84 15.22 -12.77
CA ASP A 75 -6.91 14.99 -11.64
C ASP A 75 -6.58 16.27 -10.87
N VAL A 76 -6.44 17.40 -11.59
CA VAL A 76 -6.10 18.70 -11.00
C VAL A 76 -7.23 19.69 -11.31
N PRO A 77 -8.03 20.10 -10.31
CA PRO A 77 -9.08 21.09 -10.53
C PRO A 77 -8.44 22.41 -10.97
N LYS A 78 -8.96 22.98 -12.05
CA LYS A 78 -8.49 24.28 -12.56
C LYS A 78 -8.91 25.42 -11.63
N GLU A 79 -10.07 25.29 -10.99
CA GLU A 79 -10.64 26.29 -10.07
C GLU A 79 -11.42 25.60 -8.93
N ASN A 80 -11.68 26.31 -7.83
CA ASN A 80 -12.39 25.77 -6.66
C ASN A 80 -13.79 25.19 -6.97
N PHE A 81 -14.40 25.63 -8.07
CA PHE A 81 -15.73 25.19 -8.52
C PHE A 81 -15.72 24.55 -9.91
N SER A 82 -14.55 24.16 -10.42
CA SER A 82 -14.47 23.47 -11.71
C SER A 82 -15.12 22.08 -11.62
N PRO A 83 -15.87 21.65 -12.64
CA PRO A 83 -16.46 20.31 -12.66
C PRO A 83 -15.37 19.25 -12.57
N THR A 84 -15.59 18.24 -11.74
CA THR A 84 -14.66 17.12 -11.54
C THR A 84 -14.58 16.19 -12.77
N TRP A 85 -15.58 16.27 -13.65
CA TRP A 85 -15.70 15.46 -14.85
C TRP A 85 -15.81 16.36 -16.08
N GLU A 86 -14.96 16.14 -17.07
CA GLU A 86 -14.94 16.83 -18.37
C GLU A 86 -15.47 15.90 -19.48
N GLY A 87 -16.10 16.46 -20.51
CA GLY A 87 -16.58 15.71 -21.68
C GLY A 87 -17.75 16.39 -22.39
N PRO A 88 -18.39 15.74 -23.37
CA PRO A 88 -18.32 14.30 -23.67
C PRO A 88 -17.14 13.90 -24.59
N PHE A 89 -16.54 12.75 -24.30
CA PHE A 89 -15.54 12.10 -25.16
C PHE A 89 -16.09 10.81 -25.76
N THR A 90 -15.67 10.46 -26.98
CA THR A 90 -16.07 9.21 -27.65
C THR A 90 -14.96 8.19 -27.55
N ILE A 91 -15.29 6.94 -27.23
CA ILE A 91 -14.28 5.87 -27.20
C ILE A 91 -14.04 5.28 -28.59
N GLU A 92 -12.78 5.28 -29.01
CA GLU A 92 -12.36 4.85 -30.36
C GLU A 92 -11.69 3.48 -30.35
N CYS A 93 -10.98 3.14 -29.26
CA CYS A 93 -10.35 1.84 -29.08
C CYS A 93 -9.94 1.66 -27.61
N GLY A 94 -10.07 0.46 -27.06
CA GLY A 94 -9.61 0.18 -25.71
C GLY A 94 -9.71 -1.30 -25.38
N ASP A 95 -8.72 -1.80 -24.67
CA ASP A 95 -8.71 -3.18 -24.16
C ASP A 95 -7.87 -3.24 -22.87
N PHE A 96 -8.26 -4.10 -21.94
CA PHE A 96 -7.55 -4.33 -20.67
C PHE A 96 -7.32 -3.09 -19.78
N GLY A 97 -8.29 -2.19 -19.71
CA GLY A 97 -8.29 -1.06 -18.76
C GLY A 97 -7.72 0.24 -19.31
N ALA A 98 -6.98 0.24 -20.41
CA ALA A 98 -6.56 1.48 -21.09
C ALA A 98 -7.49 1.76 -22.29
N ASN A 99 -8.01 2.98 -22.36
CA ASN A 99 -8.96 3.39 -23.40
C ASN A 99 -8.46 4.66 -24.10
N THR A 100 -8.50 4.64 -25.42
CA THR A 100 -8.26 5.82 -26.26
C THR A 100 -9.59 6.52 -26.48
N ILE A 101 -9.66 7.75 -25.98
CA ILE A 101 -10.82 8.62 -26.10
C ILE A 101 -10.54 9.74 -27.11
N ARG A 102 -11.59 10.23 -27.75
CA ARG A 102 -11.54 11.29 -28.74
C ARG A 102 -12.50 12.43 -28.39
N ASP A 103 -12.01 13.64 -28.49
CA ASP A 103 -12.78 14.87 -28.31
C ASP A 103 -13.49 15.29 -29.61
N GLU A 104 -14.47 16.20 -29.51
CA GLU A 104 -15.21 16.77 -30.64
C GLU A 104 -14.28 17.44 -31.67
N PHE A 105 -13.14 17.96 -31.22
CA PHE A 105 -12.11 18.58 -32.07
C PHE A 105 -11.18 17.57 -32.78
N GLY A 106 -11.36 16.26 -32.57
CA GLY A 106 -10.53 15.23 -33.17
C GLY A 106 -9.19 14.98 -32.47
N ASN A 107 -9.02 15.50 -31.26
CA ASN A 107 -7.86 15.20 -30.41
C ASN A 107 -8.06 13.85 -29.74
N TYR A 108 -6.97 13.09 -29.59
CA TYR A 108 -6.95 11.78 -28.95
C TYR A 108 -6.20 11.83 -27.63
N ASP A 109 -6.68 11.09 -26.64
CA ASP A 109 -6.02 10.92 -25.34
C ASP A 109 -6.13 9.47 -24.88
N ASN A 110 -5.15 8.99 -24.11
CA ASN A 110 -5.13 7.63 -23.56
C ASN A 110 -5.34 7.69 -22.04
N VAL A 111 -6.44 7.10 -21.59
CA VAL A 111 -6.93 7.23 -20.22
C VAL A 111 -7.28 5.85 -19.66
N ASN A 112 -6.95 5.64 -18.38
CA ASN A 112 -7.36 4.44 -17.65
C ASN A 112 -8.90 4.43 -17.44
N GLY A 113 -9.53 3.26 -17.57
CA GLY A 113 -10.98 3.07 -17.45
C GLY A 113 -11.55 3.54 -16.11
N ASP A 114 -10.76 3.47 -15.04
CA ASP A 114 -11.14 3.95 -13.70
C ASP A 114 -11.41 5.47 -13.66
N LYS A 115 -10.84 6.22 -14.61
CA LYS A 115 -11.02 7.68 -14.76
C LYS A 115 -12.11 8.04 -15.77
N LEU A 116 -12.86 7.05 -16.26
CA LEU A 116 -13.95 7.23 -17.22
C LEU A 116 -15.28 6.90 -16.56
N LYS A 117 -16.31 7.67 -16.93
CA LYS A 117 -17.68 7.46 -16.45
C LYS A 117 -18.65 7.56 -17.61
N SER A 118 -19.52 6.55 -17.74
CA SER A 118 -20.67 6.57 -18.65
C SER A 118 -21.86 7.29 -18.04
#